data_AF-A0A915NN86-F1
#
_entry.id   AF-A0A915NN86-F1
#
_cell.length_a   1.000
_cell.length_b   1.000
_cell.length_c   1.000
_cell.angle_alpha   90.00
_cell.angle_beta   90.00
_cell.angle_gamma   90.00
#
_symmetry.space_group_name_H-M   'P 1'
#
loop_
_entity.id
_entity.type
_entity.pdbx_description
1 polymer ?
#
loop_
_entity_poly.entity_id
_entity_poly.type
_entity_poly.pdbx_seq_one_letter_code
_entity_poly.pdbx_strand_id
1 'polypeptide(L)'
;LAKESCNVNPELFSEIVNISSIPLSQSINVNLVATTSKGVRIYISCLATNLHLNEVSQKTLRPSALRILHIRFPPDIPLTSPHNLSIYTTYQTHGNFF
;
A
#
# COMPACT_ATOMS: atom_id res chain seq x y z
N LEU A 1 -15.60 -23.87 -14.19
CA LEU A 1 -14.62 -23.01 -13.49
C LEU A 1 -14.95 -21.56 -13.86
N ALA A 2 -15.58 -20.79 -12.97
CA ALA A 2 -15.81 -19.37 -13.24
C ALA A 2 -14.44 -18.66 -13.23
N LYS A 3 -14.06 -18.03 -14.34
CA LYS A 3 -12.93 -17.11 -14.37
C LYS A 3 -13.33 -15.94 -13.47
N GLU A 4 -12.65 -15.75 -12.34
CA GLU A 4 -12.72 -14.47 -11.64
C GLU A 4 -12.27 -13.39 -12.61
N SER A 5 -13.22 -12.64 -13.16
CA SER A 5 -12.94 -11.46 -13.95
C SER A 5 -12.74 -10.31 -12.97
N CYS A 6 -11.50 -10.00 -12.64
CA CYS A 6 -11.22 -8.70 -12.03
C CYS A 6 -11.51 -7.62 -13.09
N ASN A 7 -12.56 -6.82 -12.89
CA ASN A 7 -12.91 -5.68 -13.76
C ASN A 7 -11.90 -4.51 -13.63
N VAL A 8 -10.66 -4.80 -13.25
CA VAL A 8 -9.63 -3.81 -12.97
C VAL A 8 -8.55 -3.95 -14.02
N ASN A 9 -8.23 -2.84 -14.69
CA ASN A 9 -7.18 -2.80 -15.68
C ASN A 9 -5.81 -3.11 -15.02
N PRO A 10 -5.09 -4.16 -15.41
CA PRO A 10 -3.79 -4.52 -14.83
C PRO A 10 -2.73 -3.42 -15.01
N GLU A 11 -2.86 -2.58 -16.04
CA GLU A 11 -1.94 -1.45 -16.29
C GLU A 11 -1.95 -0.39 -15.18
N LEU A 12 -2.95 -0.40 -14.29
CA LEU A 12 -2.97 0.47 -13.13
C LEU A 12 -1.89 0.12 -12.09
N PHE A 13 -1.29 -1.07 -12.20
CA PHE A 13 -0.34 -1.64 -11.25
C PHE A 13 1.06 -1.87 -11.81
N SER A 14 1.36 -1.41 -13.03
CA SER A 14 2.59 -1.78 -13.76
C SER A 14 3.89 -1.17 -13.22
N GLU A 15 3.83 -0.20 -12.30
CA GLU A 15 5.02 0.45 -11.74
C GLU A 15 4.73 1.06 -10.37
N ILE A 16 5.59 0.80 -9.37
CA ILE A 16 5.54 1.43 -8.04
C ILE A 16 6.53 2.59 -8.01
N VAL A 17 6.04 3.81 -7.79
CA VAL A 17 6.87 5.04 -7.76
C VAL A 17 7.22 5.49 -6.35
N ASN A 18 6.47 5.05 -5.34
CA ASN A 18 6.75 5.37 -3.94
C ASN A 18 6.34 4.21 -3.02
N ILE A 19 7.15 3.95 -1.99
CA ILE A 19 6.83 3.08 -0.86
C ILE A 19 7.04 3.89 0.41
N SER A 20 5.99 4.02 1.21
CA SER A 20 6.01 4.80 2.45
C SER A 20 5.62 3.91 3.63
N SER A 21 6.43 3.91 4.69
CA SER A 21 6.12 3.21 5.94
C SER A 21 5.07 3.98 6.74
N ILE A 22 4.13 3.27 7.35
CA ILE A 22 3.15 3.81 8.29
C ILE A 22 3.59 3.47 9.72
N PRO A 23 3.92 4.49 10.55
CA PRO A 23 4.27 4.27 11.94
C PRO A 23 3.12 3.63 12.73
N LEU A 24 3.47 2.80 13.72
CA LEU A 24 2.51 2.18 14.64
C LEU A 24 1.64 3.20 15.38
N SER A 25 2.13 4.43 15.59
CA SER A 25 1.36 5.52 16.19
C SER A 25 0.19 6.01 15.32
N GLN A 26 0.21 5.74 14.02
CA GLN A 26 -0.87 6.09 13.09
C GLN A 26 -1.79 4.90 12.82
N SER A 27 -1.22 3.71 12.66
CA SER A 27 -2.01 2.50 12.46
C SER A 27 -1.25 1.27 12.95
N ILE A 28 -1.94 0.43 13.73
CA ILE A 28 -1.43 -0.90 14.10
C ILE A 28 -1.66 -1.93 13.00
N ASN A 29 -2.59 -1.66 12.07
CA ASN A 29 -3.01 -2.62 11.05
C ASN A 29 -2.33 -2.39 9.70
N VAL A 30 -2.05 -1.13 9.35
CA VAL A 30 -1.36 -0.74 8.12
C VAL A 30 0.10 -0.44 8.45
N ASN A 31 1.02 -1.08 7.75
CA ASN A 31 2.46 -0.90 7.97
C ASN A 31 3.13 -0.18 6.79
N LEU A 32 2.58 -0.32 5.59
CA LEU A 32 3.17 0.20 4.36
C LEU A 32 2.07 0.67 3.40
N VAL A 33 2.38 1.71 2.63
CA VAL A 33 1.60 2.13 1.47
C VAL A 33 2.53 2.15 0.26
N ALA A 34 2.16 1.42 -0.78
CA ALA A 34 2.81 1.50 -2.09
C ALA A 34 1.93 2.33 -3.03
N THR A 35 2.53 3.26 -3.77
CA THR A 35 1.85 4.11 -4.74
C THR A 35 2.37 3.80 -6.13
N THR A 36 1.46 3.54 -7.08
CA THR A 36 1.83 3.26 -8.47
C THR A 36 2.01 4.54 -9.28
N SER A 37 2.68 4.48 -10.43
CA SER A 37 2.79 5.65 -11.34
C SER A 37 1.44 6.13 -11.85
N LYS A 38 0.41 5.27 -11.81
CA LYS A 38 -0.99 5.59 -12.13
C LYS A 38 -1.79 6.11 -10.93
N GLY A 39 -1.19 6.26 -9.75
CA GLY A 39 -1.85 6.80 -8.55
C GLY A 39 -2.71 5.83 -7.78
N VAL A 40 -2.60 4.53 -8.06
CA VAL A 40 -3.19 3.52 -7.20
C VAL A 40 -2.37 3.43 -5.91
N ARG A 41 -3.06 3.46 -4.78
CA ARG A 41 -2.47 3.29 -3.45
C ARG A 41 -2.85 1.93 -2.89
N ILE A 42 -1.84 1.14 -2.55
CA ILE A 42 -1.97 -0.22 -2.05
C ILE A 42 -1.56 -0.20 -0.57
N TYR A 43 -2.52 -0.43 0.32
CA TYR A 43 -2.30 -0.43 1.76
C TYR A 43 -2.00 -1.84 2.23
N ILE A 44 -0.86 -2.02 2.90
CA ILE A 44 -0.28 -3.32 3.18
C ILE A 44 -0.07 -3.48 4.68
N SER A 45 -0.45 -4.66 5.18
CA SER A 45 -0.14 -5.14 6.53
C SER A 45 1.05 -6.10 6.48
N CYS A 46 1.92 -6.02 7.48
CA CYS A 46 3.01 -6.95 7.72
C CYS A 46 2.59 -7.95 8.79
N LEU A 47 2.48 -9.22 8.43
CA LEU A 47 2.28 -10.29 9.39
C LEU A 47 3.64 -10.81 9.84
N ALA A 48 3.83 -10.98 11.15
CA ALA A 48 4.98 -11.65 11.70
C ALA A 48 4.66 -13.14 11.93
N THR A 49 5.66 -14.01 11.76
CA THR A 49 5.54 -15.39 12.26
C THR A 49 5.48 -15.31 13.78
N ASN A 50 4.36 -15.73 14.38
CA ASN A 50 4.31 -16.00 15.81
C ASN A 50 5.19 -17.23 16.07
N LEU A 51 6.49 -17.00 16.25
CA LEU A 51 7.33 -17.97 16.94
C LEU A 51 6.77 -18.01 18.37
N HIS A 52 6.40 -19.19 18.85
CA HIS A 52 6.02 -19.43 20.25
C HIS A 52 7.17 -19.00 21.17
N LEU A 53 7.27 -17.71 21.43
CA LEU A 53 8.30 -17.10 22.24
C LEU A 53 7.58 -16.13 23.15
N ASN A 54 7.42 -16.60 24.38
CA ASN A 54 6.98 -15.85 25.55
C ASN A 54 7.31 -14.37 25.42
N GLU A 55 6.26 -13.56 25.31
CA GLU A 55 6.25 -12.11 25.57
C GLU A 55 7.38 -11.27 24.94
N VAL A 56 7.97 -11.72 23.82
CA VAL A 56 8.86 -10.84 23.06
C VAL A 56 7.98 -9.82 22.37
N SER A 57 8.12 -8.55 22.79
CA SER A 57 7.44 -7.40 22.23
C SER A 57 7.39 -7.52 20.70
N GLN A 58 6.17 -7.60 20.13
CA GLN A 58 5.91 -7.86 18.70
C GLN A 58 6.71 -6.96 17.75
N LYS A 59 7.23 -5.84 18.27
CA LYS A 59 8.09 -4.86 17.60
C LYS A 59 9.40 -5.41 17.03
N THR A 60 9.85 -6.59 17.45
CA THR A 60 11.14 -7.18 17.01
C THR A 60 10.99 -8.44 16.16
N LEU A 61 9.75 -8.93 15.96
CA LEU A 61 9.53 -10.14 15.18
C LEU A 61 9.72 -9.87 13.69
N ARG A 62 10.43 -10.78 13.01
CA ARG A 62 10.64 -10.71 11.56
C ARG A 62 9.31 -10.86 10.82
N PRO A 63 8.93 -9.94 9.93
CA PRO A 63 7.78 -10.13 9.05
C PRO A 63 7.93 -11.37 8.18
N SER A 64 6.86 -12.14 8.04
CA SER A 64 6.80 -13.38 7.28
C SER A 64 5.94 -13.29 6.03
N ALA A 65 4.95 -12.39 6.03
CA ALA A 65 4.11 -12.15 4.87
C ALA A 65 3.64 -10.70 4.82
N LEU A 66 3.43 -10.21 3.60
CA LEU A 66 2.69 -8.99 3.33
C LEU A 66 1.27 -9.36 2.91
N ARG A 67 0.27 -8.65 3.44
CA ARG A 67 -1.12 -8.77 3.00
C ARG A 67 -1.66 -7.43 2.55
N ILE A 68 -2.28 -7.42 1.37
CA ILE A 68 -3.02 -6.26 0.90
C ILE A 68 -4.30 -6.15 1.72
N LEU A 69 -4.50 -5.00 2.37
CA LEU A 69 -5.71 -4.71 3.14
C LEU A 69 -6.78 -4.06 2.27
N HIS A 70 -6.39 -3.01 1.54
CA HIS A 70 -7.29 -2.33 0.60
C HIS A 70 -6.49 -1.56 -0.45
N ILE A 71 -7.20 -1.22 -1.53
CA ILE A 71 -6.68 -0.46 -2.67
C ILE A 71 -7.51 0.81 -2.81
N ARG A 72 -6.86 1.96 -2.98
CA ARG A 72 -7.50 3.21 -3.39
C ARG A 72 -7.06 3.55 -4.80
N PHE A 73 -8.02 3.60 -5.72
CA PHE A 73 -7.80 4.14 -7.05
C PHE A 73 -7.62 5.66 -7.01
N PRO A 74 -6.89 6.24 -7.97
CA PRO A 74 -6.89 7.69 -8.15
C PRO A 74 -8.32 8.18 -8.42
N PRO A 75 -8.65 9.44 -8.09
CA PRO A 75 -9.93 10.01 -8.50
C PRO A 75 -10.05 10.04 -10.03
N ASP A 76 -11.28 9.92 -10.55
CA ASP A 76 -11.57 10.04 -11.98
C ASP A 76 -11.36 11.49 -12.44
N ILE A 77 -10.12 11.84 -12.78
CA ILE A 77 -9.77 13.12 -13.37
C ILE A 77 -9.83 12.93 -14.90
N PRO A 78 -10.50 13.80 -15.66
CA PRO A 78 -10.62 13.65 -17.11
C PRO A 78 -9.25 13.50 -17.79
N LEU A 79 -9.21 12.69 -18.87
CA LEU A 79 -8.05 12.27 -19.67
C LEU A 79 -7.12 13.41 -20.18
N THR A 80 -7.47 14.67 -19.94
CA THR A 80 -6.71 15.85 -20.37
C THR A 80 -5.60 16.25 -19.40
N SER A 81 -5.51 15.64 -18.22
CA SER A 81 -4.43 15.91 -17.25
C SER A 81 -3.49 14.71 -17.12
N PRO A 82 -2.21 14.82 -17.54
CA PRO A 82 -1.24 13.76 -17.31
C PRO A 82 -0.98 13.66 -15.81
N HIS A 83 -1.58 12.66 -15.16
CA HIS A 83 -1.30 12.33 -13.76
C HIS A 83 0.04 11.62 -13.65
N ASN A 84 1.13 12.29 -14.02
CA ASN A 84 2.48 11.81 -13.78
C ASN A 84 2.79 12.04 -12.30
N LEU A 85 2.40 11.09 -11.45
CA LEU A 85 2.87 11.10 -10.08
C LEU A 85 4.39 10.93 -10.10
N SER A 86 5.07 11.98 -9.66
CA SER A 86 6.51 11.99 -9.54
C SER A 86 6.94 11.01 -8.45
N ILE A 87 8.14 10.45 -8.56
CA ILE A 87 8.79 9.72 -7.46
C ILE A 87 8.92 10.55 -6.18
N TYR A 88 8.79 11.87 -6.28
CA TYR A 88 8.78 12.81 -5.15
C TYR A 88 7.40 12.96 -4.48
N THR A 89 6.35 12.31 -4.98
CA THR A 89 5.04 12.33 -4.31
C THR A 89 5.11 11.50 -3.03
N THR A 90 5.39 12.18 -1.92
CA THR A 90 5.48 11.57 -0.59
C THR A 90 4.11 11.45 0.05
N TYR A 91 3.79 10.28 0.61
CA TYR A 91 2.70 10.15 1.57
C TYR A 91 3.07 10.91 2.84
N GLN A 92 2.25 11.88 3.25
CA GLN A 92 2.42 12.50 4.56
C GLN A 92 1.58 11.77 5.62
N THR A 93 2.16 11.68 6.80
CA THR A 93 1.48 11.27 8.02
C THR A 93 0.18 12.07 8.14
N HIS A 94 -0.97 11.39 8.21
CA HIS A 94 -2.36 11.92 8.06
C HIS A 94 -3.02 11.84 6.67
N GLY A 95 -2.45 11.14 5.69
CA GLY A 95 -3.16 10.81 4.45
C GLY A 95 -3.29 11.96 3.45
N ASN A 96 -2.48 13.00 3.61
CA ASN A 96 -2.36 14.10 2.66
C ASN A 96 -1.31 13.76 1.59
N PHE A 97 -1.61 14.10 0.33
CA PHE A 97 -0.76 13.90 -0.84
C PHE A 97 -0.57 15.27 -1.54
N PHE A 98 0.66 15.56 -1.98
CA PHE A 98 1.04 16.77 -2.72
C PHE A 98 1.63 16.40 -4.08
#